data_AF-A0A1Q6EIW1-F1
#
_entry.id   AF-A0A1Q6EIW1-F1
#
_cell.length_a   1.000
_cell.length_b   1.000
_cell.length_c   1.000
_cell.angle_alpha   90.00
_cell.angle_beta   90.00
_cell.angle_gamma   90.00
#
_symmetry.space_group_name_H-M   'P 1'
#
loop_
_entity.id
_entity.type
_entity.pdbx_description
1 polymer ?
#
loop_
_entity_poly.entity_id
_entity_poly.type
_entity_poly.pdbx_seq_one_letter_code
_entity_poly.pdbx_strand_id
1 'polypeptide(L)' 'MKTIHSPEGVSLLMENLWLRHKAGIKQRPSNVYMVELPPPTEEELADARRKAKENSRPDDDPEELYGAWI' A
#
# COMPACT_ATOMS: atom_id res chain seq x y z
N MET A 1 1.28 -13.52 10.46
CA MET A 1 0.97 -12.68 9.28
C MET A 1 0.38 -13.57 8.21
N LYS A 2 -0.66 -13.16 7.48
CA LYS A 2 -1.26 -13.96 6.40
C LYS A 2 -0.73 -13.45 5.06
N THR A 3 -0.24 -14.33 4.20
CA THR A 3 0.30 -13.97 2.89
C THR A 3 -0.70 -14.34 1.80
N ILE A 4 -0.84 -13.47 0.80
CA ILE A 4 -1.73 -13.63 -0.34
C ILE A 4 -0.88 -13.50 -1.60
N HIS A 5 -0.84 -14.57 -2.37
CA HIS A 5 0.03 -14.71 -3.54
C HIS A 5 -0.72 -14.58 -4.87
N SER A 6 -2.06 -14.45 -4.83
CA SER A 6 -2.87 -14.43 -6.04
C SER A 6 -4.05 -13.45 -5.95
N PRO A 7 -4.55 -12.97 -7.11
CA PRO A 7 -5.76 -12.15 -7.18
C PRO A 7 -6.99 -12.83 -6.56
N GLU A 8 -7.13 -14.14 -6.72
CA GLU A 8 -8.22 -14.93 -6.14
C GLU A 8 -8.16 -14.89 -4.60
N GLY A 9 -6.96 -14.95 -4.03
CA GLY A 9 -6.76 -14.82 -2.59
C GLY A 9 -7.17 -13.43 -2.06
N VAL A 10 -6.97 -12.37 -2.86
CA VAL A 10 -7.44 -11.02 -2.52
C VAL A 10 -8.97 -10.96 -2.58
N SER A 11 -9.58 -11.51 -3.64
CA SER A 11 -11.04 -11.57 -3.78
C SER A 11 -11.70 -12.31 -2.60
N LEU A 12 -11.14 -13.46 -2.21
CA LEU A 12 -11.62 -14.22 -1.06
C LEU A 12 -11.46 -13.47 0.26
N LEU A 13 -10.36 -12.72 0.43
CA LEU A 13 -10.16 -11.85 1.59
C LEU A 13 -11.25 -10.78 1.65
N MET A 14 -11.51 -10.08 0.54
CA MET A 14 -12.53 -9.03 0.46
C MET A 14 -13.93 -9.56 0.77
N GLU A 15 -14.29 -10.72 0.21
CA GLU A 15 -15.56 -11.38 0.50
C GLU A 15 -15.70 -11.74 1.99
N ASN A 16 -14.66 -12.31 2.60
CA ASN A 16 -14.65 -12.62 4.02
C ASN A 16 -14.79 -11.39 4.91
N LEU A 17 -14.12 -10.29 4.56
CA LEU A 17 -14.24 -9.01 5.25
C LEU A 17 -15.68 -8.48 5.19
N TRP A 18 -16.28 -8.55 4.00
CA TRP A 18 -17.66 -8.12 3.79
C TRP A 18 -18.68 -8.94 4.59
N LEU A 19 -18.56 -10.27 4.55
CA LEU A 19 -19.44 -11.17 5.32
C LEU A 19 -19.33 -10.93 6.83
N ARG A 20 -18.12 -10.73 7.35
CA ARG A 20 -17.90 -10.41 8.78
C ARG A 20 -18.56 -9.10 9.18
N HIS A 21 -18.46 -8.08 8.32
CA HIS A 21 -19.14 -6.81 8.54
C HIS A 21 -20.67 -7.00 8.60
N LYS A 22 -21.25 -7.72 7.62
CA LYS A 22 -22.69 -8.02 7.57
C LYS A 22 -23.18 -8.80 8.80
N ALA A 23 -22.36 -9.69 9.34
CA ALA A 23 -22.65 -10.46 10.55
C ALA A 23 -22.41 -9.69 11.85
N GLY A 24 -21.97 -8.43 11.81
CA GLY A 24 -21.67 -7.63 13.00
C GLY A 24 -20.48 -8.15 13.82
N ILE A 25 -19.62 -8.97 13.22
CA ILE A 25 -18.47 -9.57 13.89
C ILE A 25 -17.42 -8.49 14.09
N LYS A 26 -17.05 -8.22 15.34
CA LYS A 26 -15.98 -7.27 15.68
C LYS A 26 -14.68 -7.68 14.98
N GLN A 27 -14.00 -6.68 14.41
CA GLN A 27 -12.69 -6.89 13.82
C GLN A 27 -11.70 -7.33 14.90
N ARG A 28 -10.83 -8.28 14.54
CA ARG A 28 -9.74 -8.67 15.42
C ARG A 28 -8.66 -7.58 15.38
N PRO A 29 -8.12 -7.16 16.53
CA PRO A 29 -6.97 -6.25 16.54
C PRO A 29 -5.79 -6.89 15.80
N SER A 30 -4.99 -6.05 15.12
CA SER A 30 -3.76 -6.46 14.43
C SER A 30 -3.95 -7.49 13.30
N ASN A 31 -5.04 -7.44 12.56
CA ASN A 31 -5.29 -8.32 11.42
C ASN A 31 -4.53 -7.85 10.16
N VAL A 32 -3.24 -8.18 10.09
CA VAL A 32 -2.33 -7.79 9.00
C VAL A 32 -2.26 -8.86 7.91
N TYR A 33 -2.41 -8.42 6.65
CA TYR A 33 -2.31 -9.25 5.45
C TYR A 33 -1.20 -8.70 4.56
N MET A 34 -0.28 -9.58 4.14
CA MET A 34 0.74 -9.27 3.16
C MET A 34 0.25 -9.73 1.79
N VAL A 35 0.14 -8.80 0.85
CA VAL A 35 -0.26 -9.09 -0.53
C VAL A 35 0.98 -8.99 -1.40
N GLU A 36 1.34 -10.09 -2.05
CA GLU A 36 2.41 -10.10 -3.02
C GLU A 36 1.88 -9.56 -4.34
N LEU A 37 2.55 -8.52 -4.83
CA LEU A 37 2.28 -7.95 -6.15
C LEU A 37 3.21 -8.61 -7.17
N PRO A 38 2.76 -8.75 -8.43
CA PRO A 38 3.66 -9.18 -9.49
C PRO A 38 4.83 -8.18 -9.62
N PRO A 39 5.98 -8.65 -10.15
CA PRO A 39 7.09 -7.74 -10.46
C PRO A 39 6.61 -6.60 -11.37
N PRO A 40 7.03 -5.35 -11.10
CA PRO A 40 6.65 -4.23 -11.94
C PRO A 40 7.19 -4.41 -13.36
N THR A 41 6.43 -3.91 -14.33
CA THR A 41 6.84 -3.89 -15.72
C THR A 41 7.95 -2.85 -15.97
N GLU A 42 8.67 -2.97 -17.08
CA GLU A 42 9.73 -2.02 -17.43
C GLU A 42 9.21 -0.58 -17.60
N GLU A 43 7.99 -0.44 -18.11
CA GLU A 43 7.30 0.85 -18.25
C GLU A 43 7.00 1.48 -16.88
N GLU A 44 6.37 0.72 -15.97
CA GLU A 44 6.08 1.19 -14.61
C GLU A 44 7.36 1.54 -13.85
N LEU A 45 8.43 0.78 -14.09
CA LEU A 45 9.73 1.01 -13.48
C LEU A 45 10.43 2.26 -14.07
N ALA A 46 10.29 2.50 -15.37
CA ALA A 46 10.77 3.72 -16.02
C ALA A 46 10.00 4.96 -15.54
N ASP A 47 8.70 4.85 -15.36
CA ASP A 47 7.85 5.91 -14.81
C ASP A 47 8.15 6.17 -13.33
N ALA A 48 8.37 5.12 -12.53
CA ALA A 48 8.81 5.27 -11.14
C ALA A 48 10.16 6.00 -11.06
N ARG A 49 11.12 5.67 -11.93
CA ARG A 49 12.40 6.38 -12.04
C ARG A 49 12.23 7.83 -12.47
N ARG A 50 11.31 8.12 -13.40
CA ARG A 50 11.01 9.48 -13.86
C ARG A 50 10.42 10.32 -12.73
N LYS A 51 9.42 9.80 -12.02
CA LYS A 51 8.79 10.44 -10.85
C LYS A 51 9.79 10.67 -9.72
N ALA A 52 10.67 9.72 -9.45
CA ALA A 52 11.72 9.90 -8.44
C ALA A 52 12.68 11.05 -8.81
N LYS A 53 13.03 11.19 -10.09
CA LYS A 53 13.88 12.28 -10.59
C LYS A 53 13.15 13.63 -10.60
N GLU A 54 11.84 13.65 -10.87
CA GLU A 54 11.01 14.85 -10.81
C GLU A 54 10.79 15.34 -9.36
N ASN A 55 10.61 14.43 -8.42
CA ASN A 55 10.57 14.72 -6.98
C ASN A 55 11.94 15.06 -6.39
N SER A 56 13.04 14.87 -7.13
CA SER A 56 14.38 15.31 -6.71
C SER A 56 14.61 16.78 -7.05
N ARG A 57 13.61 17.64 -6.81
CA ARG A 57 13.81 19.08 -6.92
C ARG A 57 14.89 19.48 -5.89
N PRO A 58 15.95 20.19 -6.31
CA PRO A 58 17.00 20.63 -5.38
C PRO A 58 16.55 21.72 -4.39
N ASP A 59 15.30 22.18 -4.48
CA ASP A 59 14.71 23.21 -3.61
C ASP A 59 13.84 22.63 -2.47
N ASP A 60 13.81 21.31 -2.25
CA ASP A 60 13.24 20.76 -1.01
C ASP A 60 14.22 21.03 0.14
N ASP A 61 14.25 22.27 0.61
CA ASP A 61 14.94 22.66 1.84
C ASP A 61 14.32 21.86 2.99
N PRO A 62 15.06 20.97 3.68
CA PRO A 62 14.51 20.12 4.73
C PRO A 62 13.89 20.92 5.89
N GLU A 63 14.21 22.20 6.03
CA GLU A 63 13.62 23.10 7.03
C GLU A 63 12.16 23.47 6.73
N GLU A 64 11.70 23.53 5.47
CA GLU A 64 10.29 23.80 5.16
C GLU A 64 9.41 22.53 5.28
N LEU A 65 9.96 21.34 5.04
CA LEU A 65 9.19 20.10 5.06
C LEU A 65 8.93 19.55 6.48
N TYR A 66 9.82 19.86 7.44
CA TYR A 66 9.72 19.44 8.85
C TYR A 66 9.51 20.62 9.83
N GLY A 67 9.33 21.85 9.33
CA GLY A 67 9.35 23.08 10.13
C GLY A 67 8.06 23.50 10.84
N ALA A 68 7.09 22.62 11.06
CA ALA A 68 5.83 23.02 11.73
C ALA A 68 5.14 21.92 12.56
N TRP A 69 5.90 21.10 13.29
CA TRP A 69 5.35 20.35 14.42
C TRP A 69 6.23 20.56 15.66
N ILE A 70 6.01 21.70 16.34
CA ILE A 70 6.22 21.87 17.78
C ILE A 70 4.93 22.45 18.36
#